data_AF-A0A381NK67-F1
#
_entry.id   AF-A0A381NK67-F1
#
_cell.length_a   1.000
_cell.length_b   1.000
_cell.length_c   1.000
_cell.angle_alpha   90.00
_cell.angle_beta   90.00
_cell.angle_gamma   90.00
#
_symmetry.space_group_name_H-M   'P 1'
#
loop_
_entity.id
_entity.type
_entity.pdbx_description
1 polymer ?
#
loop_
_entity_poly.entity_id
_entity_poly.type
_entity_poly.pdbx_seq_one_letter_code
_entity_poly.pdbx_strand_id
1 'polypeptide(L)'
;MQLRIYSIILICSHISLVYAGPAVEDSVKSYMWGLIKINPKPKIQYEPGYWKDRIIHPREFHHPITFTPFELRYGLSFTGGAGDYGQNMPTSWITYDEDFGGSHFNAGKKIAKFGHQLDIDMLKLNLSNLILNTSWLDMNTGINYRYSNLFFPDTIPMNQWGNINPNWNINRKFSPKLSEFSLSHALIFQWF
;
A
#
# COMPACT_ATOMS: atom_id res chain seq x y z
N MET A 1 40.96 -24.19 -22.89
CA MET A 1 39.88 -23.38 -23.51
C MET A 1 39.45 -22.34 -22.49
N GLN A 2 39.72 -21.05 -22.71
CA GLN A 2 39.50 -20.00 -21.71
C GLN A 2 38.37 -19.08 -22.18
N LEU A 3 37.26 -19.05 -21.44
CA LEU A 3 36.10 -18.22 -21.78
C LEU A 3 36.35 -16.78 -21.31
N ARG A 4 36.42 -15.81 -22.24
CA ARG A 4 36.48 -14.38 -21.92
C ARG A 4 35.11 -13.75 -22.13
N ILE A 5 34.49 -13.29 -21.04
CA ILE A 5 33.23 -12.56 -21.07
C ILE A 5 33.56 -11.07 -21.18
N TYR A 6 33.01 -10.39 -22.19
CA TYR A 6 33.10 -8.94 -22.35
C TYR A 6 31.73 -8.32 -22.05
N SER A 7 31.67 -7.47 -21.03
CA SER A 7 30.47 -6.69 -20.70
C SER A 7 30.53 -5.33 -21.38
N ILE A 8 29.72 -5.11 -22.41
CA ILE A 8 29.56 -3.80 -23.04
C ILE A 8 28.43 -3.06 -22.32
N ILE A 9 28.78 -2.00 -21.58
CA ILE A 9 27.80 -1.10 -20.96
C ILE A 9 27.58 0.08 -21.93
N LEU A 10 26.38 0.16 -22.49
CA LEU A 10 26.01 1.17 -23.48
C LEU A 10 25.24 2.31 -22.81
N ILE A 11 25.93 3.40 -22.47
CA ILE A 11 25.31 4.61 -21.88
C ILE A 11 25.00 5.59 -23.02
N CYS A 12 23.76 5.56 -23.52
CA CYS A 12 23.26 6.57 -24.46
C CYS A 12 22.79 7.82 -23.73
N SER A 13 23.71 8.72 -23.38
CA SER A 13 23.39 10.07 -22.91
C SER A 13 23.10 11.00 -24.09
N HIS A 14 21.85 11.07 -24.55
CA HIS A 14 21.42 12.16 -25.43
C HIS A 14 21.19 13.44 -24.61
N ILE A 15 22.06 14.44 -24.82
CA ILE A 15 21.85 15.80 -24.32
C ILE A 15 21.46 16.67 -25.52
N SER A 16 20.15 16.94 -25.65
CA SER A 16 19.62 17.89 -26.62
C SER A 16 19.46 19.25 -25.94
N LEU A 17 20.37 20.19 -26.22
CA LEU A 17 20.24 21.57 -25.74
C LEU A 17 19.26 22.34 -26.64
N VAL A 18 18.04 22.58 -26.16
CA VAL A 18 17.08 23.48 -26.83
C VAL A 18 17.19 24.85 -26.19
N TYR A 19 17.76 25.81 -26.92
CA TYR A 19 17.76 27.22 -26.52
C TYR A 19 16.41 27.86 -26.88
N ALA A 20 15.47 27.83 -25.93
CA ALA A 20 14.39 28.80 -25.92
C ALA A 20 14.95 30.13 -25.38
N GLY A 21 14.57 31.26 -26.00
CA GLY A 21 14.96 32.60 -25.56
C GLY A 21 14.42 32.94 -24.16
N PRO A 22 14.70 34.15 -23.63
CA PRO A 22 14.30 34.53 -22.28
C PRO A 22 12.80 34.37 -22.09
N ALA A 23 12.42 33.40 -21.26
CA ALA A 23 11.02 33.14 -20.93
C ALA A 23 10.47 34.29 -20.08
N VAL A 24 9.29 34.80 -20.47
CA VAL A 24 8.48 35.64 -19.58
C VAL A 24 8.12 34.80 -18.36
N GLU A 25 8.24 35.37 -17.16
CA GLU A 25 8.01 34.65 -15.90
C GLU A 25 6.52 34.24 -15.79
N ASP A 26 6.24 32.99 -16.16
CA ASP A 26 4.91 32.39 -15.96
C ASP A 26 4.69 32.14 -14.46
N SER A 27 3.66 32.78 -13.91
CA SER A 27 3.29 32.68 -12.49
C SER A 27 2.90 31.26 -12.04
N VAL A 28 2.67 30.34 -12.98
CA VAL A 28 2.32 28.94 -12.70
C VAL A 28 3.55 28.13 -12.30
N LYS A 29 3.76 28.00 -10.99
CA LYS A 29 4.78 27.08 -10.45
C LYS A 29 4.40 25.63 -10.74
N SER A 30 5.24 24.94 -11.50
CA SER A 30 5.10 23.52 -11.80
C SER A 30 6.25 22.70 -11.21
N TYR A 31 5.93 21.48 -10.78
CA TYR A 31 6.89 20.48 -10.31
C TYR A 31 6.79 19.23 -11.21
N MET A 32 7.85 18.40 -11.21
CA MET A 32 7.94 17.18 -12.03
C MET A 32 7.71 17.44 -13.53
N TRP A 33 8.54 18.31 -14.13
CA TRP A 33 8.58 18.57 -15.58
C TRP A 33 7.22 18.90 -16.25
N GLY A 34 6.33 19.64 -15.58
CA GLY A 34 5.04 20.04 -16.15
C GLY A 34 3.88 19.08 -15.85
N LEU A 35 4.13 17.91 -15.25
CA LEU A 35 3.10 16.92 -14.90
C LEU A 35 2.16 17.41 -13.79
N ILE A 36 2.67 18.23 -12.86
CA ILE A 36 1.89 18.83 -11.79
C ILE A 36 1.84 20.35 -12.01
N LYS A 37 0.67 20.86 -12.42
CA LYS A 37 0.40 22.29 -12.59
C LYS A 37 -0.36 22.80 -11.36
N ILE A 38 0.27 23.65 -10.55
CA ILE A 38 -0.36 24.25 -9.39
C ILE A 38 -0.85 25.64 -9.79
N ASN A 39 -2.10 25.72 -10.24
CA ASN A 39 -2.75 26.99 -10.49
C ASN A 39 -2.96 27.73 -9.14
N PRO A 40 -2.69 29.05 -9.04
CA PRO A 40 -3.03 29.81 -7.86
C PRO A 40 -4.54 29.71 -7.63
N LYS A 41 -4.95 29.12 -6.51
CA LYS A 41 -6.38 28.94 -6.19
C LYS A 41 -7.03 30.33 -6.14
N PRO A 42 -8.09 30.61 -6.92
CA PRO A 42 -8.85 31.85 -6.75
C PRO A 42 -9.36 31.89 -5.30
N LYS A 43 -9.40 33.09 -4.71
CA LYS A 43 -10.05 33.27 -3.40
C LYS A 43 -11.52 32.87 -3.54
N ILE A 44 -11.87 31.71 -3.00
CA ILE A 44 -13.24 31.20 -3.02
C ILE A 44 -14.11 32.22 -2.27
N GLN A 45 -14.99 32.90 -3.01
CA GLN A 45 -16.00 33.75 -2.40
C GLN A 45 -17.10 32.80 -1.91
N TYR A 46 -17.23 32.70 -0.59
CA TYR A 46 -18.27 31.89 0.04
C TYR A 46 -19.58 32.66 0.08
N GLU A 47 -20.66 32.03 -0.36
CA GLU A 47 -22.00 32.61 -0.28
C GLU A 47 -22.44 32.79 1.18
N PRO A 48 -23.32 33.77 1.48
CA PRO A 48 -23.89 33.94 2.81
C PRO A 48 -24.66 32.68 3.23
N GLY A 49 -24.14 31.94 4.21
CA GLY A 49 -24.71 30.66 4.63
C GLY A 49 -23.71 29.50 4.56
N TYR A 50 -22.73 29.54 3.64
CA TYR A 50 -21.81 28.45 3.33
C TYR A 50 -21.32 27.62 4.53
N TRP A 51 -20.87 28.25 5.61
CA TRP A 51 -20.36 27.52 6.79
C TRP A 51 -21.44 26.78 7.58
N LYS A 52 -22.68 27.29 7.58
CA LYS A 52 -23.84 26.59 8.14
C LYS A 52 -24.22 25.43 7.22
N ASP A 53 -24.41 25.68 5.94
CA ASP A 53 -24.83 24.67 4.96
C ASP A 53 -23.83 23.52 4.82
N ARG A 54 -22.53 23.82 4.87
CA ARG A 54 -21.47 22.79 4.90
C ARG A 54 -21.50 21.91 6.15
N ILE A 55 -22.10 22.38 7.24
CA ILE A 55 -22.19 21.66 8.52
C ILE A 55 -23.53 20.93 8.66
N ILE A 56 -24.64 21.51 8.18
CA ILE A 56 -26.01 20.99 8.41
C ILE A 56 -26.68 20.40 7.16
N HIS A 57 -26.17 20.72 5.96
CA HIS A 57 -26.62 20.20 4.67
C HIS A 57 -25.48 19.47 3.91
N PRO A 58 -24.57 18.69 4.55
CA PRO A 58 -23.39 18.14 3.88
C PRO A 58 -23.69 17.13 2.76
N ARG A 59 -24.95 16.67 2.63
CA ARG A 59 -25.44 15.81 1.53
C ARG A 59 -25.75 16.59 0.26
N GLU A 60 -26.28 17.80 0.40
CA GLU A 60 -26.79 18.61 -0.71
C GLU A 60 -25.66 19.17 -1.56
N PHE A 61 -24.50 19.40 -0.92
CA PHE A 61 -23.28 19.91 -1.55
C PHE A 61 -22.21 18.82 -1.81
N HIS A 62 -22.53 17.54 -1.58
CA HIS A 62 -21.61 16.44 -1.89
C HIS A 62 -21.79 15.96 -3.34
N HIS A 63 -20.75 16.14 -4.15
CA HIS A 63 -20.66 15.52 -5.46
C HIS A 63 -19.99 14.15 -5.33
N PRO A 64 -20.68 13.03 -5.62
CA PRO A 64 -20.15 11.69 -5.37
C PRO A 64 -18.94 11.42 -6.25
N ILE A 65 -17.90 10.82 -5.68
CA ILE A 65 -16.76 10.34 -6.46
C ILE A 65 -17.24 9.10 -7.22
N THR A 66 -17.49 9.22 -8.53
CA THR A 66 -18.14 8.16 -9.30
C THR A 66 -17.19 7.04 -9.72
N PHE A 67 -15.94 7.40 -10.02
CA PHE A 67 -14.89 6.49 -10.49
C PHE A 67 -13.51 6.97 -10.05
N THR A 68 -12.73 6.06 -9.46
CA THR A 68 -11.33 6.27 -9.11
C THR A 68 -10.48 5.25 -9.89
N PRO A 69 -9.75 5.67 -10.94
CA PRO A 69 -9.03 4.74 -11.81
C PRO A 69 -7.87 4.04 -11.09
N PHE A 70 -7.20 4.76 -10.19
CA PHE A 70 -6.00 4.31 -9.49
C PHE A 70 -5.86 5.03 -8.14
N GLU A 71 -5.55 4.28 -7.09
CA GLU A 71 -5.22 4.78 -5.76
C GLU A 71 -4.05 3.95 -5.20
N LEU A 72 -3.02 4.63 -4.71
CA LEU A 72 -1.83 3.99 -4.13
C LEU A 72 -1.69 4.40 -2.67
N ARG A 73 -1.54 3.40 -1.79
CA ARG A 73 -1.25 3.60 -0.38
C ARG A 73 0.03 2.85 -0.02
N TYR A 74 1.00 3.56 0.54
CA TYR A 74 2.19 2.95 1.13
C TYR A 74 2.27 3.34 2.61
N GLY A 75 2.53 2.37 3.49
CA GLY A 75 2.52 2.62 4.92
C GLY A 75 3.19 1.53 5.73
N LEU A 76 3.20 1.77 7.05
CA LEU A 76 3.64 0.82 8.05
C LEU A 76 2.54 -0.22 8.26
N SER A 77 2.90 -1.49 8.23
CA SER A 77 1.98 -2.60 8.48
C SER A 77 2.36 -3.32 9.76
N PHE A 78 1.34 -3.90 10.39
CA PHE A 78 1.52 -4.88 11.44
C PHE A 78 0.82 -6.15 10.96
N THR A 79 1.59 -7.12 10.46
CA THR A 79 1.08 -8.47 10.21
C THR A 79 0.90 -9.13 11.57
N GLY A 80 -0.18 -8.71 12.23
CA GLY A 80 -0.64 -9.26 13.48
C GLY A 80 -1.12 -10.68 13.29
N GLY A 81 -1.35 -11.32 14.42
CA GLY A 81 -1.59 -12.74 14.49
C GLY A 81 -0.98 -13.16 15.79
N ALA A 82 -1.85 -13.75 16.64
CA ALA A 82 -1.64 -14.23 18.02
C ALA A 82 -2.50 -13.49 19.12
N GLY A 83 -2.66 -14.03 20.36
CA GLY A 83 -3.04 -13.51 21.72
C GLY A 83 -3.81 -12.18 21.98
N ASP A 84 -3.78 -11.65 23.23
CA ASP A 84 -4.71 -10.63 23.81
C ASP A 84 -5.15 -9.50 22.86
N TYR A 85 -4.20 -9.00 22.05
CA TYR A 85 -4.47 -8.13 20.89
C TYR A 85 -3.60 -8.47 19.65
N GLY A 86 -2.89 -9.62 19.62
CA GLY A 86 -1.85 -9.90 18.60
C GLY A 86 -0.63 -10.73 19.03
N GLN A 87 -0.63 -11.46 20.18
CA GLN A 87 0.59 -11.92 20.89
C GLN A 87 0.95 -13.45 20.93
N ASN A 88 0.08 -14.41 21.32
CA ASN A 88 0.26 -15.90 21.21
C ASN A 88 -0.57 -16.63 20.10
N MET A 89 0.05 -17.14 19.02
CA MET A 89 -0.66 -17.69 17.85
C MET A 89 -0.93 -19.16 18.17
N PRO A 90 -2.16 -19.68 18.06
CA PRO A 90 -2.39 -21.08 18.39
C PRO A 90 -1.48 -21.94 17.52
N THR A 91 -0.67 -22.78 18.16
CA THR A 91 0.38 -23.58 17.50
C THR A 91 -0.18 -24.52 16.43
N SER A 92 -1.49 -24.76 16.45
CA SER A 92 -2.26 -25.55 15.48
C SER A 92 -2.51 -24.88 14.12
N TRP A 93 -2.16 -23.61 13.92
CA TRP A 93 -2.29 -22.96 12.59
C TRP A 93 -1.06 -23.07 11.70
N ILE A 94 0.10 -23.35 12.28
CA ILE A 94 1.26 -23.82 11.52
C ILE A 94 1.21 -25.34 11.61
N THR A 95 0.56 -25.96 10.63
CA THR A 95 0.76 -27.39 10.36
C THR A 95 2.16 -27.59 9.79
N TYR A 96 2.81 -28.68 10.18
CA TYR A 96 4.10 -29.06 9.63
C TYR A 96 4.01 -30.54 9.23
N ASP A 97 4.81 -30.93 8.25
CA ASP A 97 4.70 -32.25 7.61
C ASP A 97 5.35 -33.40 8.41
N GLU A 98 6.21 -33.06 9.38
CA GLU A 98 6.94 -34.00 10.23
C GLU A 98 6.75 -33.65 11.72
N ASP A 99 6.89 -34.62 12.61
CA ASP A 99 6.82 -34.40 14.06
C ASP A 99 8.21 -34.07 14.63
N PHE A 100 8.61 -32.80 14.58
CA PHE A 100 9.86 -32.37 15.21
C PHE A 100 9.67 -32.32 16.73
N GLY A 101 10.34 -33.22 17.45
CA GLY A 101 10.37 -33.29 18.92
C GLY A 101 11.06 -32.12 19.64
N GLY A 102 10.98 -30.90 19.09
CA GLY A 102 11.39 -29.63 19.69
C GLY A 102 10.22 -28.65 19.79
N SER A 103 10.49 -27.38 20.08
CA SER A 103 9.45 -26.35 20.18
C SER A 103 8.98 -25.83 18.81
N HIS A 104 7.67 -25.63 18.68
CA HIS A 104 7.07 -24.92 17.55
C HIS A 104 7.58 -23.47 17.46
N PHE A 105 7.65 -22.93 16.23
CA PHE A 105 8.04 -21.54 16.03
C PHE A 105 6.96 -20.57 16.53
N ASN A 106 7.29 -19.75 17.53
CA ASN A 106 6.34 -18.86 18.21
C ASN A 106 6.21 -17.45 17.58
N ALA A 107 6.51 -17.28 16.29
CA ALA A 107 6.37 -16.02 15.54
C ALA A 107 7.08 -14.77 16.12
N GLY A 108 7.93 -14.92 17.13
CA GLY A 108 8.78 -13.89 17.70
C GLY A 108 8.11 -12.79 18.51
N LYS A 109 8.94 -11.85 18.99
CA LYS A 109 8.49 -10.64 19.71
C LYS A 109 7.72 -9.69 18.79
N LYS A 110 6.92 -8.78 19.36
CA LYS A 110 6.13 -7.75 18.63
C LYS A 110 6.87 -7.07 17.46
N ILE A 111 8.15 -6.73 17.63
CA ILE A 111 8.96 -6.07 16.61
C ILE A 111 9.14 -6.90 15.32
N ALA A 112 9.12 -8.24 15.43
CA ALA A 112 9.23 -9.14 14.30
C ALA A 112 7.95 -9.25 13.46
N LYS A 113 6.84 -8.67 13.92
CA LYS A 113 5.54 -8.61 13.23
C LYS A 113 5.28 -7.27 12.55
N PHE A 114 6.26 -6.36 12.62
CA PHE A 114 6.20 -5.02 12.05
C PHE A 114 6.84 -4.98 10.66
N GLY A 115 6.19 -4.31 9.72
CA GLY A 115 6.55 -4.31 8.30
C GLY A 115 6.08 -3.07 7.56
N HIS A 116 6.17 -3.13 6.24
CA HIS A 116 5.58 -2.17 5.33
C HIS A 116 4.57 -2.86 4.42
N GLN A 117 3.62 -2.07 3.93
CA GLN A 117 2.61 -2.54 2.99
C GLN A 117 2.41 -1.49 1.88
N LEU A 118 2.26 -2.00 0.67
CA LEU A 118 1.87 -1.28 -0.53
C LEU A 118 0.53 -1.83 -1.00
N ASP A 119 -0.52 -1.02 -0.95
CA ASP A 119 -1.79 -1.30 -1.59
C ASP A 119 -1.90 -0.49 -2.89
N ILE A 120 -2.31 -1.16 -3.96
CA ILE A 120 -2.64 -0.58 -5.25
C ILE A 120 -4.10 -0.94 -5.54
N ASP A 121 -4.98 0.05 -5.42
CA ASP A 121 -6.39 -0.04 -5.77
C ASP A 121 -6.58 0.47 -7.21
N MET A 122 -7.31 -0.30 -8.03
CA MET A 122 -7.56 -0.03 -9.43
C MET A 122 -9.04 -0.14 -9.76
N LEU A 123 -9.50 0.70 -10.69
CA LEU A 123 -10.86 0.65 -11.27
C LEU A 123 -11.97 0.66 -10.21
N LYS A 124 -11.86 1.50 -9.19
CA LYS A 124 -12.90 1.66 -8.17
C LYS A 124 -14.11 2.39 -8.76
N LEU A 125 -15.27 1.74 -8.74
CA LEU A 125 -16.56 2.29 -9.11
C LEU A 125 -17.43 2.49 -7.87
N ASN A 126 -18.16 3.60 -7.82
CA ASN A 126 -19.08 3.89 -6.74
C ASN A 126 -20.45 3.23 -7.02
N LEU A 127 -20.70 2.09 -6.37
CA LEU A 127 -21.88 1.26 -6.64
C LEU A 127 -23.20 1.92 -6.23
N SER A 128 -23.23 2.71 -5.17
CA SER A 128 -24.44 3.44 -4.75
C SER A 128 -24.81 4.52 -5.75
N ASN A 129 -23.85 5.29 -6.24
CA ASN A 129 -24.11 6.22 -7.34
C ASN A 129 -24.49 5.49 -8.64
N LEU A 130 -23.85 4.37 -8.99
CA LEU A 130 -24.11 3.62 -10.22
C LEU A 130 -25.50 2.94 -10.23
N ILE A 131 -25.94 2.38 -9.10
CA ILE A 131 -27.16 1.56 -9.00
C ILE A 131 -28.36 2.36 -8.49
N LEU A 132 -28.14 3.25 -7.52
CA LEU A 132 -29.20 4.00 -6.83
C LEU A 132 -29.23 5.49 -7.20
N ASN A 133 -28.22 5.99 -7.91
CA ASN A 133 -28.05 7.43 -8.22
C ASN A 133 -28.06 8.31 -6.96
N THR A 134 -27.43 7.84 -5.87
CA THR A 134 -27.37 8.53 -4.57
C THR A 134 -25.97 9.06 -4.26
N SER A 135 -25.90 10.21 -3.57
CA SER A 135 -24.66 10.89 -3.15
C SER A 135 -24.40 10.89 -1.65
N TRP A 136 -25.31 10.33 -0.83
CA TRP A 136 -25.21 10.31 0.64
C TRP A 136 -24.43 9.10 1.20
N LEU A 137 -24.09 8.16 0.32
CA LEU A 137 -23.29 6.97 0.58
C LEU A 137 -22.43 6.74 -0.65
N ASP A 138 -21.11 6.63 -0.50
CA ASP A 138 -20.20 6.19 -1.55
C ASP A 138 -19.78 4.74 -1.28
N MET A 139 -20.11 3.83 -2.20
CA MET A 139 -19.77 2.40 -2.14
C MET A 139 -18.66 2.07 -3.14
N ASN A 140 -17.45 2.56 -2.87
CA ASN A 140 -16.32 2.45 -3.78
C ASN A 140 -15.77 1.03 -3.84
N THR A 141 -16.06 0.31 -4.92
CA THR A 141 -15.70 -1.09 -5.14
C THR A 141 -14.77 -1.24 -6.33
N GLY A 142 -13.63 -1.88 -6.16
CA GLY A 142 -12.63 -2.07 -7.21
C GLY A 142 -11.71 -3.27 -6.95
N ILE A 143 -10.68 -3.41 -7.77
CA ILE A 143 -9.68 -4.48 -7.65
C ILE A 143 -8.47 -3.97 -6.89
N ASN A 144 -7.95 -4.76 -5.95
CA ASN A 144 -6.77 -4.44 -5.17
C ASN A 144 -5.65 -5.44 -5.42
N TYR A 145 -4.43 -4.92 -5.54
CA TYR A 145 -3.21 -5.65 -5.33
C TYR A 145 -2.52 -5.16 -4.07
N ARG A 146 -2.18 -6.08 -3.17
CA ARG A 146 -1.48 -5.80 -1.91
C ARG A 146 -0.17 -6.54 -1.85
N TYR A 147 0.89 -5.82 -1.54
CA TYR A 147 2.19 -6.37 -1.18
C TYR A 147 2.53 -5.98 0.27
N SER A 148 2.98 -6.94 1.09
CA SER A 148 3.42 -6.66 2.47
C SER A 148 4.65 -7.49 2.84
N ASN A 149 5.57 -6.91 3.59
CA ASN A 149 6.81 -7.56 4.02
C ASN A 149 7.32 -6.99 5.35
N LEU A 150 7.94 -7.85 6.16
CA LEU A 150 8.46 -7.51 7.48
C LEU A 150 9.78 -6.71 7.42
N PHE A 151 10.02 -5.88 8.44
CA PHE A 151 11.30 -5.20 8.64
C PHE A 151 12.30 -6.05 9.45
N PHE A 152 11.84 -6.72 10.52
CA PHE A 152 12.70 -7.39 11.50
C PHE A 152 12.31 -8.86 11.76
N PRO A 153 12.19 -9.71 10.72
CA PRO A 153 11.74 -11.10 10.87
C PRO A 153 12.58 -11.88 11.89
N ASP A 154 11.92 -12.67 12.72
CA ASP A 154 12.59 -13.44 13.78
C ASP A 154 13.26 -14.71 13.24
N THR A 155 14.19 -15.26 14.01
CA THR A 155 14.99 -16.43 13.65
C THR A 155 14.24 -17.70 14.04
N ILE A 156 14.23 -18.68 13.15
CA ILE A 156 13.63 -20.01 13.40
C ILE A 156 14.52 -20.78 14.41
N PRO A 157 13.97 -21.60 15.33
CA PRO A 157 14.74 -22.34 16.35
C PRO A 157 15.55 -23.51 15.78
N MET A 158 16.47 -23.22 14.85
CA MET A 158 17.23 -24.22 14.08
C MET A 158 18.12 -25.12 14.93
N ASN A 159 18.56 -24.69 16.11
CA ASN A 159 19.33 -25.54 17.04
C ASN A 159 18.51 -26.74 17.55
N GLN A 160 17.18 -26.67 17.53
CA GLN A 160 16.31 -27.78 17.91
C GLN A 160 15.96 -28.64 16.68
N TRP A 161 15.60 -28.01 15.56
CA TRP A 161 15.21 -28.71 14.33
C TRP A 161 16.42 -29.39 13.65
N GLY A 162 17.62 -28.81 13.77
CA GLY A 162 18.88 -29.35 13.27
C GLY A 162 19.35 -30.63 13.97
N ASN A 163 18.84 -30.94 15.16
CA ASN A 163 19.06 -32.22 15.83
C ASN A 163 18.33 -33.39 15.15
N ILE A 164 17.33 -33.08 14.32
CA ILE A 164 16.49 -34.05 13.61
C ILE A 164 16.99 -34.25 12.19
N ASN A 165 17.31 -33.14 11.50
CA ASN A 165 17.98 -33.18 10.21
C ASN A 165 19.12 -32.15 10.18
N PRO A 166 20.41 -32.58 10.16
CA PRO A 166 21.56 -31.67 10.13
C PRO A 166 21.53 -30.64 8.98
N ASN A 167 20.85 -30.95 7.86
CA ASN A 167 20.71 -30.03 6.73
C ASN A 167 19.79 -28.82 7.02
N TRP A 168 19.00 -28.87 8.10
CA TRP A 168 18.16 -27.76 8.55
C TRP A 168 18.88 -26.80 9.51
N ASN A 169 20.11 -27.11 9.93
CA ASN A 169 20.93 -26.25 10.78
C ASN A 169 21.55 -25.06 10.01
N ILE A 170 20.69 -24.31 9.31
CA ILE A 170 21.04 -23.12 8.52
C ILE A 170 20.32 -21.93 9.14
N ASN A 171 21.07 -20.91 9.58
CA ASN A 171 20.50 -19.71 10.19
C ASN A 171 19.56 -18.98 9.21
N ARG A 172 18.24 -19.18 9.37
CA ARG A 172 17.18 -18.59 8.55
C ARG A 172 16.15 -17.87 9.42
N LYS A 173 15.58 -16.81 8.85
CA LYS A 173 14.54 -15.99 9.46
C LYS A 173 13.19 -16.24 8.81
N PHE A 174 12.13 -16.21 9.61
CA PHE A 174 10.76 -16.32 9.12
C PHE A 174 10.30 -14.96 8.60
N SER A 175 10.41 -14.75 7.29
CA SER A 175 10.07 -13.50 6.60
C SER A 175 8.97 -13.73 5.55
N PRO A 176 7.71 -13.99 5.96
CA PRO A 176 6.59 -14.05 5.03
C PRO A 176 6.50 -12.76 4.21
N LYS A 177 6.32 -12.93 2.91
CA LYS A 177 5.98 -11.86 1.96
C LYS A 177 4.57 -12.15 1.47
N LEU A 178 3.66 -11.21 1.70
CA LEU A 178 2.29 -11.30 1.19
C LEU A 178 2.22 -10.64 -0.18
N SER A 179 1.54 -11.29 -1.10
CA SER A 179 1.24 -10.82 -2.45
C SER A 179 -0.17 -11.29 -2.76
N GLU A 180 -1.13 -10.38 -2.65
CA GLU A 180 -2.56 -10.67 -2.60
C GLU A 180 -3.29 -9.89 -3.69
N PHE A 181 -4.19 -10.58 -4.40
CA PHE A 181 -5.20 -9.95 -5.25
C PHE A 181 -6.55 -10.10 -4.57
N SER A 182 -7.28 -8.99 -4.40
CA SER A 182 -8.54 -8.98 -3.66
C SER A 182 -9.56 -8.01 -4.27
N LEU A 183 -10.83 -8.17 -3.88
CA LEU A 183 -11.86 -7.15 -4.11
C LEU A 183 -11.76 -6.12 -2.98
N SER A 184 -11.56 -4.86 -3.34
CA SER A 184 -11.48 -3.74 -2.39
C SER A 184 -12.81 -3.00 -2.38
N HIS A 185 -13.34 -2.80 -1.18
CA HIS A 185 -14.62 -2.14 -0.95
C HIS A 185 -14.47 -1.13 0.18
N ALA A 186 -14.78 0.13 -0.10
CA ALA A 186 -14.74 1.23 0.86
C ALA A 186 -16.12 1.89 0.93
N LEU A 187 -16.66 1.98 2.15
CA LEU A 187 -17.91 2.66 2.45
C LEU A 187 -17.59 4.04 3.06
N ILE A 188 -18.09 5.10 2.44
CA ILE A 188 -18.06 6.45 3.01
C ILE A 188 -19.51 6.88 3.22
N PHE A 189 -19.90 7.09 4.47
CA PHE A 189 -21.25 7.51 4.84
C PHE A 189 -21.27 9.01 5.18
N GLN A 190 -22.13 9.77 4.51
CA GLN A 190 -22.34 11.19 4.80
C GLN A 190 -23.37 11.33 5.95
N TRP A 191 -22.90 11.59 7.17
CA TRP A 191 -23.80 11.90 8.29
C TRP A 191 -24.45 13.30 8.13
N PHE A 192 -25.55 13.54 8.85
CA PHE A 192 -26.28 14.83 8.87
C PHE A 192 -25.47 15.94 9.55
#